data_AF-X0S9Z5-F1
#
_entry.id   AF-X0S9Z5-F1
#
_cell.length_a   1.000
_cell.length_b   1.000
_cell.length_c   1.000
_cell.angle_alpha   90.00
_cell.angle_beta   90.00
_cell.angle_gamma   90.00
#
_symmetry.space_group_name_H-M   'P 1'
#
loop_
_entity.id
_entity.type
_entity.pdbx_description
1 polymer ?
#
loop_
_entity_poly.entity_id
_entity_poly.type
_entity_poly.pdbx_seq_one_letter_code
_entity_poly.pdbx_strand_id
1 'polypeptide(L)'
;DPGVGIVFDTVTNSYIEGCWVRACDNGAIIITDTVNCTIRSSFIYENIVAIWIMGSASHDIVTNNHLYDNNLSGILMGGADDQSDCIIADNECLNNTMTGIAVGNNALRNIVSGNRCQDNGTDIEITLASATDNLIIGNICIGTGIPITDNGTNTHIAHNITT
;
A
#
# COMPACT_ATOMS: atom_id res chain seq x y z
N ASP A 1 19.07 3.01 -6.96
CA ASP A 1 18.91 4.38 -6.46
C ASP A 1 19.52 4.44 -5.05
N PRO A 2 20.51 5.30 -4.73
CA PRO A 2 20.99 5.39 -3.36
C PRO A 2 19.81 5.82 -2.47
N GLY A 3 19.53 5.04 -1.42
CA GLY A 3 18.42 5.32 -0.48
C GLY A 3 17.18 4.42 -0.64
N VAL A 4 17.23 3.36 -1.45
CA VAL A 4 16.20 2.31 -1.51
C VAL A 4 16.68 1.05 -0.78
N GLY A 5 15.78 0.37 -0.06
CA GLY A 5 16.09 -0.85 0.69
C GLY A 5 16.11 -2.10 -0.18
N ILE A 6 14.94 -2.55 -0.65
CA ILE A 6 14.77 -3.74 -1.49
C ILE A 6 14.00 -3.34 -2.75
N VAL A 7 14.44 -3.85 -3.91
CA VAL A 7 13.77 -3.61 -5.19
C VAL A 7 13.43 -4.93 -5.86
N PHE A 8 12.16 -5.10 -6.22
CA PHE A 8 11.72 -6.01 -7.25
C PHE A 8 11.43 -5.20 -8.51
N ASP A 9 12.18 -5.47 -9.56
CA ASP A 9 12.03 -4.84 -10.87
C ASP A 9 11.85 -5.95 -11.89
N THR A 10 10.71 -5.97 -12.58
CA THR A 10 10.38 -6.92 -13.65
C THR A 10 10.44 -8.40 -13.26
N VAL A 11 10.40 -8.70 -11.96
CA VAL A 11 10.43 -10.08 -11.45
C VAL A 11 9.03 -10.67 -11.34
N THR A 12 8.96 -12.00 -11.37
CA THR A 12 7.70 -12.74 -11.20
C THR A 12 7.85 -13.85 -10.17
N ASN A 13 6.75 -14.28 -9.55
CA ASN A 13 6.71 -15.44 -8.64
C ASN A 13 7.74 -15.37 -7.49
N SER A 14 8.00 -14.16 -7.01
CA SER A 14 9.09 -13.88 -6.08
C SER A 14 8.57 -13.38 -4.73
N TYR A 15 9.36 -13.54 -3.68
CA TYR A 15 8.96 -13.26 -2.30
C TYR A 15 9.93 -12.31 -1.62
N ILE A 16 9.39 -11.29 -0.95
CA ILE A 16 10.07 -10.56 0.11
C ILE A 16 9.39 -10.95 1.42
N GLU A 17 10.13 -11.57 2.33
CA GLU A 17 9.57 -12.10 3.56
C GLU A 17 10.49 -11.86 4.75
N GLY A 18 9.92 -11.52 5.90
CA GLY A 18 10.67 -11.49 7.17
C GLY A 18 11.73 -10.38 7.23
N CYS A 19 11.61 -9.35 6.40
CA CYS A 19 12.63 -8.32 6.23
C CYS A 19 12.40 -7.15 7.19
N TRP A 20 13.48 -6.53 7.66
CA TRP A 20 13.44 -5.31 8.48
C TRP A 20 14.11 -4.19 7.68
N VAL A 21 13.32 -3.20 7.23
CA VAL A 21 13.80 -2.14 6.33
C VAL A 21 13.50 -0.78 6.95
N ARG A 22 14.53 0.07 7.11
CA ARG A 22 14.39 1.37 7.77
C ARG A 22 15.38 2.40 7.26
N ALA A 23 15.12 3.67 7.56
CA ALA A 23 16.00 4.81 7.26
C ALA A 23 16.40 4.87 5.77
N CYS A 24 15.47 4.54 4.88
CA CYS A 24 15.62 4.71 3.44
C CYS A 24 15.20 6.13 3.04
N ASP A 25 16.05 6.79 2.26
CA ASP A 25 15.85 8.16 1.76
C ASP A 25 14.88 8.24 0.56
N ASN A 26 14.25 7.11 0.19
CA ASN A 26 13.21 7.01 -0.84
C ASN A 26 12.20 5.91 -0.43
N GLY A 27 11.69 5.09 -1.37
CA GLY A 27 10.90 3.89 -1.05
C GLY A 27 11.76 2.82 -0.38
N ALA A 28 11.28 2.23 0.72
CA ALA A 28 11.99 1.15 1.41
C ALA A 28 11.92 -0.17 0.63
N ILE A 29 10.72 -0.58 0.25
CA ILE A 29 10.50 -1.67 -0.71
C ILE A 29 9.83 -1.08 -1.94
N ILE A 30 10.45 -1.23 -3.10
CA ILE A 30 9.88 -0.82 -4.37
C ILE A 30 9.59 -2.07 -5.19
N ILE A 31 8.35 -2.20 -5.67
CA ILE A 31 8.00 -3.20 -6.68
C ILE A 31 7.51 -2.48 -7.94
N THR A 32 8.16 -2.81 -9.06
CA THR A 32 7.84 -2.25 -10.38
C THR A 32 7.77 -3.37 -11.40
N ASP A 33 6.72 -3.36 -12.22
CA ASP A 33 6.51 -4.31 -13.32
C ASP A 33 6.55 -5.78 -12.86
N THR A 34 6.11 -6.03 -11.63
CA THR A 34 6.09 -7.35 -11.01
C THR A 34 4.83 -8.13 -11.37
N VAL A 35 4.93 -9.47 -11.37
CA VAL A 35 3.76 -10.34 -11.52
C VAL A 35 3.77 -11.48 -10.51
N ASN A 36 2.67 -11.65 -9.77
CA ASN A 36 2.50 -12.75 -8.82
C ASN A 36 3.63 -12.81 -7.78
N CYS A 37 4.08 -11.65 -7.30
CA CYS A 37 5.03 -11.53 -6.21
C CYS A 37 4.31 -11.35 -4.88
N THR A 38 5.00 -11.65 -3.78
CA THR A 38 4.45 -11.51 -2.43
C THR A 38 5.42 -10.77 -1.54
N ILE A 39 4.92 -9.75 -0.82
CA ILE A 39 5.62 -9.07 0.25
C ILE A 39 4.90 -9.36 1.55
N ARG A 40 5.55 -10.04 2.49
CA ARG A 40 4.90 -10.41 3.74
C ARG A 40 5.78 -10.40 4.97
N SER A 41 5.13 -10.36 6.14
CA SER A 41 5.75 -10.60 7.44
C SER A 41 6.98 -9.72 7.70
N SER A 42 6.99 -8.51 7.15
CA SER A 42 8.12 -7.59 7.20
C SER A 42 7.81 -6.38 8.08
N PHE A 43 8.86 -5.80 8.66
CA PHE A 43 8.80 -4.59 9.48
C PHE A 43 9.46 -3.46 8.71
N ILE A 44 8.71 -2.41 8.38
CA ILE A 44 9.15 -1.34 7.49
C ILE A 44 8.80 0.01 8.09
N TYR A 45 9.81 0.74 8.55
CA TYR A 45 9.59 1.92 9.39
C TYR A 45 10.67 2.99 9.24
N GLU A 46 10.36 4.23 9.61
CA GLU A 46 11.29 5.37 9.49
C GLU A 46 11.81 5.56 8.04
N ASN A 47 10.97 5.34 7.02
CA ASN A 47 11.30 5.59 5.61
C ASN A 47 10.44 6.72 5.04
N ILE A 48 10.68 7.13 3.79
CA ILE A 48 9.74 8.03 3.11
C ILE A 48 8.44 7.29 2.79
N VAL A 49 8.52 6.22 2.00
CA VAL A 49 7.41 5.30 1.72
C VAL A 49 7.85 3.91 2.13
N ALA A 50 7.01 3.18 2.88
CA ALA A 50 7.36 1.84 3.32
C ALA A 50 7.36 0.85 2.13
N ILE A 51 6.23 0.71 1.45
CA ILE A 51 6.10 -0.11 0.23
C ILE A 51 5.53 0.74 -0.90
N TRP A 52 6.23 0.78 -2.04
CA TRP A 52 5.77 1.46 -3.24
C TRP A 52 5.53 0.46 -4.37
N ILE A 53 4.27 0.35 -4.81
CA ILE A 53 3.81 -0.47 -5.92
C ILE A 53 3.61 0.44 -7.14
N MET A 54 4.36 0.18 -8.21
CA MET A 54 4.38 1.03 -9.41
C MET A 54 4.57 0.19 -10.69
N GLY A 55 4.64 0.85 -11.84
CA GLY A 55 4.77 0.20 -13.14
C GLY A 55 3.55 -0.69 -13.44
N SER A 56 3.73 -1.68 -14.30
CA SER A 56 2.69 -2.64 -14.70
C SER A 56 2.51 -3.79 -13.69
N ALA A 57 2.67 -3.50 -12.39
CA ALA A 57 2.57 -4.50 -11.33
C ALA A 57 1.18 -5.16 -11.32
N SER A 58 1.12 -6.49 -11.28
CA SER A 58 -0.16 -7.19 -11.29
C SER A 58 -0.18 -8.50 -10.50
N HIS A 59 -1.33 -8.82 -9.92
CA HIS A 59 -1.53 -10.03 -9.11
C HIS A 59 -0.56 -10.15 -7.93
N ASP A 60 0.04 -9.04 -7.50
CA ASP A 60 0.94 -9.02 -6.36
C ASP A 60 0.15 -9.00 -5.04
N ILE A 61 0.73 -9.60 -4.00
CA ILE A 61 0.13 -9.70 -2.67
C ILE A 61 1.03 -9.00 -1.66
N VAL A 62 0.50 -7.98 -0.99
CA VAL A 62 1.15 -7.31 0.16
C VAL A 62 0.36 -7.66 1.41
N THR A 63 0.93 -8.46 2.30
CA THR A 63 0.17 -8.99 3.44
C THR A 63 0.94 -9.19 4.74
N ASN A 64 0.29 -9.01 5.88
CA ASN A 64 0.87 -9.25 7.20
C ASN A 64 2.17 -8.46 7.44
N ASN A 65 2.28 -7.24 6.93
CA ASN A 65 3.42 -6.35 7.18
C ASN A 65 3.08 -5.32 8.26
N HIS A 66 4.10 -4.91 9.01
CA HIS A 66 4.02 -3.82 9.99
C HIS A 66 4.73 -2.60 9.42
N LEU A 67 3.96 -1.58 9.06
CA LEU A 67 4.37 -0.43 8.28
C LEU A 67 4.11 0.84 9.10
N TYR A 68 5.13 1.38 9.77
CA TYR A 68 4.91 2.41 10.78
C TYR A 68 5.93 3.53 10.79
N ASP A 69 5.52 4.71 11.27
CA ASP A 69 6.38 5.89 11.42
C ASP A 69 7.11 6.27 10.11
N ASN A 70 6.49 6.05 8.94
CA ASN A 70 7.02 6.50 7.66
C ASN A 70 6.56 7.93 7.36
N ASN A 71 7.43 8.71 6.73
CA ASN A 71 7.24 10.14 6.53
C ASN A 71 6.15 10.49 5.50
N LEU A 72 5.77 9.55 4.62
CA LEU A 72 4.60 9.69 3.74
C LEU A 72 3.62 8.55 4.02
N SER A 73 3.86 7.39 3.44
CA SER A 73 2.86 6.33 3.35
C SER A 73 3.37 4.99 3.84
N GLY A 74 2.49 4.22 4.47
CA GLY A 74 2.72 2.80 4.72
C GLY A 74 2.81 2.04 3.39
N ILE A 75 1.73 2.11 2.60
CA ILE A 75 1.69 1.54 1.25
C ILE A 75 1.24 2.63 0.27
N LEU A 76 2.00 2.81 -0.80
CA LEU A 76 1.63 3.66 -1.93
C LEU A 76 1.55 2.81 -3.20
N MET A 77 0.36 2.65 -3.75
CA MET A 77 0.14 2.09 -5.08
C MET A 77 -0.14 3.23 -6.04
N GLY A 78 0.66 3.37 -7.08
CA GLY A 78 0.44 4.39 -8.10
C GLY A 78 1.67 4.67 -8.94
N GLY A 79 1.44 5.04 -10.19
CA GLY A 79 2.49 5.37 -11.14
C GLY A 79 1.94 5.94 -12.45
N ALA A 80 2.77 5.89 -13.50
CA ALA A 80 2.35 6.24 -14.86
C ALA A 80 1.53 5.11 -15.52
N ASP A 81 1.82 3.86 -15.19
CA ASP A 81 1.23 2.66 -15.78
C ASP A 81 0.13 2.06 -14.88
N ASP A 82 -0.55 1.02 -15.38
CA ASP A 82 -1.65 0.35 -14.67
C ASP A 82 -1.13 -0.64 -13.62
N GLN A 83 -1.49 -0.44 -12.35
CA GLN A 83 -1.31 -1.46 -11.29
C GLN A 83 -2.63 -2.20 -11.10
N SER A 84 -2.67 -3.52 -11.31
CA SER A 84 -3.95 -4.23 -11.41
C SER A 84 -4.05 -5.56 -10.69
N ASP A 85 -5.26 -5.86 -10.23
CA ASP A 85 -5.62 -7.15 -9.65
C ASP A 85 -4.71 -7.56 -8.46
N CYS A 86 -4.11 -6.59 -7.77
CA CYS A 86 -3.27 -6.79 -6.59
C CYS A 86 -4.10 -6.84 -5.31
N ILE A 87 -3.56 -7.48 -4.28
CA ILE A 87 -4.20 -7.64 -2.97
C ILE A 87 -3.31 -7.01 -1.90
N ILE A 88 -3.85 -6.02 -1.19
CA ILE A 88 -3.26 -5.42 0.00
C ILE A 88 -4.09 -5.88 1.20
N ALA A 89 -3.61 -6.85 1.96
CA ALA A 89 -4.41 -7.48 3.00
C ALA A 89 -3.72 -7.73 4.34
N ASP A 90 -4.44 -7.55 5.43
CA ASP A 90 -3.97 -7.88 6.79
C ASP A 90 -2.66 -7.17 7.19
N ASN A 91 -2.41 -5.96 6.67
CA ASN A 91 -1.26 -5.15 7.08
C ASN A 91 -1.63 -4.22 8.24
N GLU A 92 -0.65 -3.89 9.07
CA GLU A 92 -0.75 -2.86 10.09
C GLU A 92 -0.03 -1.60 9.60
N CYS A 93 -0.79 -0.57 9.21
CA CYS A 93 -0.26 0.73 8.80
C CYS A 93 -0.48 1.75 9.93
N LEU A 94 0.57 2.12 10.65
CA LEU A 94 0.44 2.86 11.92
C LEU A 94 1.26 4.16 11.89
N ASN A 95 0.69 5.29 12.32
CA ASN A 95 1.42 6.56 12.51
C ASN A 95 2.21 7.04 11.28
N ASN A 96 1.80 6.70 10.06
CA ASN A 96 2.41 7.25 8.86
C ASN A 96 1.90 8.68 8.65
N THR A 97 2.80 9.62 8.39
CA THR A 97 2.49 11.06 8.43
C THR A 97 1.38 11.45 7.44
N MET A 98 1.35 10.86 6.25
CA MET A 98 0.38 11.19 5.21
C MET A 98 -0.71 10.14 5.10
N THR A 99 -0.39 8.90 4.71
CA THR A 99 -1.40 7.85 4.51
C THR A 99 -1.02 6.50 5.07
N GLY A 100 -1.99 5.73 5.54
CA GLY A 100 -1.77 4.31 5.82
C GLY A 100 -1.59 3.54 4.52
N ILE A 101 -2.61 3.58 3.67
CA ILE A 101 -2.64 2.95 2.34
C ILE A 101 -3.20 3.96 1.33
N ALA A 102 -2.41 4.32 0.32
CA ALA A 102 -2.86 5.10 -0.82
C ALA A 102 -2.95 4.21 -2.07
N VAL A 103 -4.12 4.22 -2.73
CA VAL A 103 -4.39 3.54 -4.00
C VAL A 103 -4.67 4.61 -5.05
N GLY A 104 -3.69 4.81 -5.93
CA GLY A 104 -3.60 5.99 -6.76
C GLY A 104 -3.74 5.74 -8.25
N ASN A 105 -3.07 6.59 -9.03
CA ASN A 105 -3.26 6.70 -10.48
C ASN A 105 -3.18 5.33 -11.17
N ASN A 106 -4.19 5.03 -11.99
CA ASN A 106 -4.28 3.80 -12.78
C ASN A 106 -4.26 2.50 -11.95
N ALA A 107 -4.66 2.56 -10.68
CA ALA A 107 -4.89 1.37 -9.86
C ALA A 107 -6.25 0.74 -10.22
N LEU A 108 -6.24 -0.43 -10.88
CA LEU A 108 -7.43 -1.08 -11.42
C LEU A 108 -7.75 -2.40 -10.71
N ARG A 109 -8.99 -2.56 -10.23
CA ARG A 109 -9.49 -3.85 -9.68
C ARG A 109 -8.68 -4.40 -8.50
N ASN A 110 -8.06 -3.53 -7.71
CA ASN A 110 -7.29 -3.95 -6.54
C ASN A 110 -8.19 -4.17 -5.33
N ILE A 111 -7.73 -5.01 -4.41
CA ILE A 111 -8.45 -5.31 -3.15
C ILE A 111 -7.61 -4.80 -1.98
N VAL A 112 -8.19 -3.92 -1.17
CA VAL A 112 -7.65 -3.50 0.13
C VAL A 112 -8.55 -4.08 1.22
N SER A 113 -8.07 -5.11 1.92
CA SER A 113 -8.93 -5.87 2.83
C SER A 113 -8.30 -6.26 4.16
N GLY A 114 -9.06 -6.14 5.26
CA GLY A 114 -8.59 -6.63 6.57
C GLY A 114 -7.40 -5.87 7.16
N ASN A 115 -6.99 -4.76 6.56
CA ASN A 115 -5.88 -3.96 7.07
C ASN A 115 -6.31 -3.20 8.34
N ARG A 116 -5.37 -3.03 9.25
CA ARG A 116 -5.50 -2.12 10.39
C ARG A 116 -4.70 -0.86 10.08
N CYS A 117 -5.40 0.20 9.71
CA CYS A 117 -4.83 1.53 9.59
C CYS A 117 -5.17 2.31 10.86
N GLN A 118 -4.16 2.87 11.53
CA GLN A 118 -4.39 3.63 12.75
C GLN A 118 -3.47 4.85 12.84
N ASP A 119 -4.05 5.97 13.25
CA ASP A 119 -3.34 7.23 13.56
C ASP A 119 -2.46 7.72 12.39
N ASN A 120 -2.83 7.42 11.14
CA ASN A 120 -2.22 8.03 9.95
C ASN A 120 -2.88 9.39 9.65
N GLY A 121 -2.32 10.19 8.73
CA GLY A 121 -3.01 11.40 8.25
C GLY A 121 -4.39 11.07 7.63
N THR A 122 -4.37 10.14 6.68
CA THR A 122 -5.55 9.45 6.13
C THR A 122 -5.28 7.94 6.17
N ASP A 123 -6.15 7.14 6.74
CA ASP A 123 -5.90 5.71 6.91
C ASP A 123 -5.92 4.95 5.57
N ILE A 124 -6.97 5.12 4.76
CA ILE A 124 -7.04 4.60 3.39
C ILE A 124 -7.49 5.71 2.43
N GLU A 125 -6.76 5.91 1.34
CA GLU A 125 -7.05 6.94 0.35
C GLU A 125 -7.10 6.35 -1.07
N ILE A 126 -8.19 6.55 -1.79
CA ILE A 126 -8.23 6.42 -3.25
C ILE A 126 -8.01 7.80 -3.88
N THR A 127 -6.87 8.01 -4.54
CA THR A 127 -6.39 9.39 -4.79
C THR A 127 -7.04 10.06 -6.00
N LEU A 128 -7.40 9.30 -7.05
CA LEU A 128 -7.79 9.85 -8.36
C LEU A 128 -8.88 9.00 -9.04
N ALA A 129 -9.66 9.64 -9.92
CA ALA A 129 -10.74 8.99 -10.67
C ALA A 129 -10.27 7.88 -11.63
N SER A 130 -8.98 7.87 -11.99
CA SER A 130 -8.32 6.81 -12.77
C SER A 130 -8.09 5.52 -11.96
N ALA A 131 -8.22 5.56 -10.63
CA ALA A 131 -8.27 4.36 -9.81
C ALA A 131 -9.68 3.77 -9.91
N THR A 132 -9.85 2.71 -10.71
CA THR A 132 -11.18 2.16 -11.02
C THR A 132 -11.41 0.77 -10.45
N ASP A 133 -12.67 0.49 -10.10
CA ASP A 133 -13.15 -0.85 -9.75
C ASP A 133 -12.45 -1.47 -8.52
N ASN A 134 -11.91 -0.64 -7.63
CA ASN A 134 -11.22 -1.10 -6.42
C ASN A 134 -12.21 -1.50 -5.32
N LEU A 135 -11.85 -2.51 -4.52
CA LEU A 135 -12.65 -2.99 -3.39
C LEU A 135 -11.94 -2.67 -2.07
N ILE A 136 -12.57 -1.87 -1.21
CA ILE A 136 -12.08 -1.52 0.11
C ILE A 136 -13.00 -2.17 1.15
N ILE A 137 -12.57 -3.28 1.75
CA ILE A 137 -13.46 -4.14 2.53
C ILE A 137 -12.89 -4.63 3.86
N GLY A 138 -13.67 -4.51 4.94
CA GLY A 138 -13.30 -5.15 6.21
C GLY A 138 -12.06 -4.56 6.89
N ASN A 139 -11.63 -3.36 6.51
CA ASN A 139 -10.51 -2.68 7.14
C ASN A 139 -10.94 -2.02 8.45
N ILE A 140 -10.01 -1.89 9.38
CA ILE A 140 -10.17 -1.16 10.63
C ILE A 140 -9.37 0.14 10.49
N CYS A 141 -10.05 1.27 10.38
CA CYS A 141 -9.46 2.61 10.26
C CYS A 141 -9.84 3.41 11.51
N ILE A 142 -8.90 3.66 12.40
CA ILE A 142 -9.19 4.26 13.71
C ILE A 142 -8.16 5.31 14.10
N GLY A 143 -8.57 6.27 14.93
CA GLY A 143 -7.64 7.18 15.58
C GLY A 143 -7.77 8.62 15.07
N THR A 144 -6.65 9.34 14.97
CA THR A 144 -6.69 10.79 14.75
C THR A 144 -6.88 11.23 13.29
N GLY A 145 -6.69 10.31 12.35
CA GLY A 145 -6.72 10.56 10.91
C GLY A 145 -8.11 10.61 10.27
N ILE A 146 -8.14 10.85 8.96
CA ILE A 146 -9.34 10.60 8.15
C ILE A 146 -9.43 9.11 7.84
N PRO A 147 -10.52 8.39 8.19
CA PRO A 147 -10.54 6.94 8.05
C PRO A 147 -10.47 6.42 6.60
N ILE A 148 -11.31 6.96 5.71
CA ILE A 148 -11.32 6.59 4.29
C ILE A 148 -11.68 7.82 3.45
N THR A 149 -10.89 8.11 2.41
CA THR A 149 -11.22 9.06 1.35
C THR A 149 -11.27 8.36 0.00
N ASP A 150 -12.17 8.78 -0.88
CA ASP A 150 -12.36 8.14 -2.18
C ASP A 150 -12.65 9.18 -3.28
N ASN A 151 -11.70 9.31 -4.21
CA ASN A 151 -11.85 10.04 -5.46
C ASN A 151 -11.87 9.10 -6.68
N GLY A 152 -11.94 7.79 -6.46
CA GLY A 152 -11.92 6.75 -7.50
C GLY A 152 -13.23 6.66 -8.28
N THR A 153 -13.22 5.82 -9.31
CA THR A 153 -14.42 5.49 -10.10
C THR A 153 -14.84 4.06 -9.83
N ASN A 154 -16.12 3.84 -9.51
CA ASN A 154 -16.67 2.51 -9.24
C ASN A 154 -15.95 1.76 -8.08
N THR A 155 -15.45 2.49 -7.10
CA THR A 155 -14.92 1.90 -5.86
C THR A 155 -16.08 1.28 -5.07
N HIS A 156 -15.90 0.05 -4.61
CA HIS A 156 -16.82 -0.60 -3.67
C HIS A 156 -16.22 -0.54 -2.27
N ILE A 157 -16.88 0.18 -1.36
CA ILE A 157 -16.46 0.31 0.05
C ILE A 157 -17.49 -0.40 0.93
N ALA A 158 -17.09 -1.43 1.65
CA ALA A 158 -18.01 -2.24 2.46
C ALA A 158 -17.39 -2.75 3.75
N HIS A 159 -18.18 -2.90 4.81
CA HIS A 159 -17.78 -3.58 6.05
C HIS A 159 -16.52 -3.04 6.76
N ASN A 160 -16.08 -1.82 6.46
CA ASN A 160 -14.98 -1.18 7.17
C ASN A 160 -15.47 -0.64 8.52
N ILE A 161 -14.60 -0.68 9.53
CA ILE A 161 -14.84 -0.09 10.85
C ILE A 161 -14.08 1.23 10.90
N THR A 162 -14.79 2.33 11.13
CA THR A 162 -14.20 3.68 11.23
C THR A 162 -14.54 4.30 12.59
N THR A 163 -13.58 4.85 13.32
CA THR A 163 -13.83 5.58 14.58
C THR A 163 -12.89 6.75 14.79
#